data_AF-A0A2H5ZQE8-F1
#
_entry.id   AF-A0A2H5ZQE8-F1
#
_cell.length_a   1.000
_cell.length_b   1.000
_cell.length_c   1.000
_cell.angle_alpha   90.00
_cell.angle_beta   90.00
_cell.angle_gamma   90.00
#
_symmetry.space_group_name_H-M   'P 1'
#
loop_
_entity.id
_entity.type
_entity.pdbx_description
1 polymer ?
#
loop_
_entity_poly.entity_id
_entity_poly.type
_entity_poly.pdbx_seq_one_letter_code
_entity_poly.pdbx_strand_id
1 'polypeptide(L)' 'MSSQKTTVYLDRGDYERLKALARKQGRKPAELVREAVAHYAREHAASLPASLGKGRSGKGDLSERAEELLEGLGG' A
#
# COMPACT_ATOMS: atom_id res chain seq x y z
N MET A 1 7.26 9.17 11.95
CA MET A 1 6.72 8.48 10.77
C MET A 1 6.85 9.42 9.59
N SER A 2 7.70 9.12 8.60
CA SER A 2 7.74 9.91 7.36
C SER A 2 6.52 9.56 6.50
N SER A 3 5.85 10.58 5.96
CA SER A 3 4.74 10.39 5.02
C SER A 3 5.17 10.88 3.64
N GLN A 4 5.02 10.02 2.62
CA GLN A 4 5.25 10.39 1.22
C GLN A 4 3.93 10.79 0.56
N LYS A 5 3.92 11.93 -0.13
CA LYS A 5 2.75 12.37 -0.90
C LYS A 5 2.60 11.49 -2.13
N THR A 6 1.43 10.89 -2.28
CA THR A 6 1.04 10.09 -3.45
C THR A 6 -0.33 10.55 -3.92
N THR A 7 -0.51 10.73 -5.23
CA THR A 7 -1.81 11.06 -5.84
C THR A 7 -2.38 9.79 -6.45
N VAL A 8 -3.62 9.46 -6.12
CA VAL A 8 -4.33 8.28 -6.66
C VAL A 8 -5.60 8.73 -7.35
N TYR A 9 -5.93 8.09 -8.46
CA TYR A 9 -7.19 8.29 -9.15
C TYR A 9 -8.26 7.40 -8.53
N LEU A 10 -9.43 7.96 -8.29
CA LEU A 10 -10.62 7.25 -7.83
C LEU A 10 -11.79 7.71 -8.69
N ASP A 11 -12.70 6.79 -8.98
CA ASP A 11 -13.97 7.16 -9.56
C ASP A 11 -14.70 8.15 -8.65
N ARG A 12 -15.42 9.10 -9.26
CA ARG A 12 -16.14 10.15 -8.51
C ARG A 12 -17.07 9.54 -7.46
N GLY A 13 -17.76 8.45 -7.80
CA GLY A 13 -18.67 7.76 -6.88
C GLY A 13 -17.95 7.18 -5.66
N ASP A 14 -16.79 6.55 -5.85
CA ASP A 14 -15.99 6.00 -4.75
C ASP A 14 -15.45 7.08 -3.84
N TYR A 15 -14.98 8.19 -4.43
CA TYR A 15 -14.49 9.32 -3.64
C TYR A 15 -15.60 9.96 -2.79
N GLU A 16 -16.82 10.09 -3.32
CA GLU A 16 -17.96 10.59 -2.55
C GLU A 16 -18.35 9.63 -1.42
N ARG A 17 -18.40 8.31 -1.69
CA ARG A 17 -18.64 7.29 -0.66
C ARG A 17 -17.60 7.34 0.46
N LEU A 18 -16.32 7.45 0.11
CA LEU A 18 -15.22 7.57 1.06
C LEU A 18 -15.37 8.83 1.93
N LYS A 19 -15.70 9.99 1.33
CA LYS A 19 -15.93 11.23 2.07
C LYS A 19 -17.14 11.15 3.00
N ALA A 20 -18.22 10.48 2.58
CA ALA A 20 -19.39 10.29 3.42
C ALA A 20 -19.06 9.40 4.63
N LEU A 21 -18.32 8.32 4.41
CA LEU A 21 -17.85 7.42 5.47
C LEU A 21 -16.92 8.14 6.46
N ALA A 22 -15.94 8.88 5.96
CA ALA A 22 -15.01 9.66 6.77
C ALA A 22 -15.75 10.68 7.66
N ARG A 23 -16.74 11.39 7.10
CA ARG A 23 -17.60 12.33 7.84
C ARG A 23 -18.39 11.62 8.94
N LYS A 24 -19.01 10.48 8.64
CA LYS A 24 -19.75 9.68 9.63
C LYS A 24 -18.86 9.20 10.79
N GLN A 25 -17.58 8.92 10.52
CA GLN A 25 -16.60 8.48 11.52
C GLN A 25 -15.86 9.63 12.22
N GLY A 26 -16.05 10.89 11.80
CA GLY A 26 -15.27 12.02 12.31
C GLY A 26 -13.77 11.95 11.96
N ARG A 27 -13.42 11.26 10.88
CA ARG A 27 -12.03 11.01 10.44
C ARG A 27 -11.72 11.76 9.13
N LYS A 28 -10.44 11.95 8.84
CA LYS A 28 -9.99 12.49 7.55
C LYS A 28 -10.02 11.38 6.49
N PRO A 29 -10.46 11.65 5.24
CA PRO A 29 -10.43 10.65 4.16
C PRO A 29 -9.05 9.99 3.97
N ALA A 30 -7.97 10.74 4.16
CA ALA A 30 -6.61 10.21 4.07
C ALA A 30 -6.28 9.15 5.14
N GLU A 31 -6.93 9.19 6.31
CA GLU A 31 -6.77 8.13 7.34
C GLU A 31 -7.38 6.82 6.86
N LEU A 32 -8.57 6.88 6.24
CA LEU A 32 -9.22 5.71 5.66
C LEU A 32 -8.43 5.12 4.49
N VAL A 33 -7.88 5.97 3.62
CA VAL A 33 -7.02 5.49 2.52
C VAL A 33 -5.78 4.78 3.06
N ARG A 34 -5.11 5.35 4.07
CA ARG A 34 -3.95 4.70 4.69
C ARG A 34 -4.31 3.36 5.34
N GLU A 35 -5.45 3.29 6.02
CA GLU A 35 -5.96 2.05 6.62
C GLU A 35 -6.26 0.99 5.56
N ALA A 36 -6.96 1.36 4.48
CA ALA A 36 -7.28 0.46 3.38
C ALA A 36 -6.02 -0.08 2.69
N VAL A 37 -5.04 0.78 2.42
CA VAL A 37 -3.75 0.37 1.84
C VAL A 37 -3.01 -0.59 2.77
N ALA A 38 -2.96 -0.30 4.08
CA ALA A 38 -2.31 -1.18 5.05
C ALA A 38 -3.01 -2.54 5.16
N HIS A 39 -4.35 -2.55 5.14
CA HIS A 39 -5.15 -3.77 5.16
C HIS A 39 -4.88 -4.64 3.93
N TYR A 40 -5.03 -4.05 2.74
CA TYR A 40 -4.82 -4.72 1.48
C TYR A 40 -3.40 -5.27 1.37
N ALA A 41 -2.39 -4.46 1.69
CA ALA A 41 -0.99 -4.88 1.66
C ALA A 41 -0.69 -6.01 2.64
N ARG A 42 -1.31 -6.03 3.83
CA ARG A 42 -1.13 -7.10 4.81
C ARG A 42 -1.76 -8.40 4.33
N GLU A 43 -2.95 -8.35 3.73
CA GLU A 43 -3.65 -9.52 3.21
C GLU A 43 -2.95 -10.15 2.00
N HIS A 44 -2.31 -9.32 1.17
CA HIS A 44 -1.70 -9.74 -0.08
C HIS A 44 -0.17 -9.83 -0.01
N ALA A 45 0.45 -9.49 1.13
CA ALA A 45 1.84 -9.79 1.35
C ALA A 45 1.99 -11.30 1.48
N ALA A 46 2.71 -11.93 0.55
CA ALA A 46 3.15 -13.31 0.70
C ALA A 46 3.76 -13.49 2.09
N SER A 47 3.40 -14.58 2.78
CA SER A 47 3.89 -14.88 4.13
C SER A 47 5.40 -15.18 4.08
N LEU A 48 6.21 -14.13 4.04
CA LEU A 48 7.65 -14.25 4.12
C LEU A 48 8.00 -14.57 5.58
N PRO A 49 8.90 -15.55 5.83
CA PRO A 49 9.36 -15.88 7.17
C PRO A 49 9.82 -14.63 7.94
N ALA A 50 9.57 -14.60 9.24
CA ALA A 50 9.90 -13.48 10.13
C ALA A 50 11.39 -13.07 10.10
N SER A 51 12.28 -13.92 9.58
CA SER A 51 13.71 -13.64 9.36
C SER A 51 13.98 -12.61 8.25
N LEU A 52 13.05 -12.39 7.31
CA LEU A 52 13.18 -11.37 6.26
C LEU A 52 12.76 -9.96 6.74
N GLY A 53 12.20 -9.85 7.96
CA GLY A 53 11.73 -8.59 8.56
C GLY A 53 12.82 -7.73 9.21
N LYS A 54 14.03 -8.25 9.45
CA LYS A 54 15.11 -7.50 10.12
C LYS A 54 15.80 -6.45 9.23
N GLY A 55 15.51 -6.42 7.93
CA GLY A 55 16.12 -5.49 6.96
C GLY A 55 15.24 -4.32 6.50
N ARG A 56 14.00 -4.17 7.00
CA ARG A 56 13.04 -3.19 6.45
C ARG A 56 13.20 -1.79 7.04
N SER A 57 14.42 -1.26 7.04
CA SER A 57 14.67 0.18 7.17
C SER A 57 14.68 0.81 5.77
N GLY A 58 13.52 1.30 5.34
CA GLY A 58 13.41 2.50 4.50
C GLY A 58 14.22 2.58 3.19
N LYS A 59 14.09 1.61 2.27
CA LYS A 59 14.38 1.84 0.85
C LYS A 59 13.26 1.24 -0.01
N GLY A 60 12.51 2.12 -0.66
CA GLY A 60 11.51 1.76 -1.67
C GLY A 60 12.20 1.36 -2.95
N ASP A 61 12.70 0.13 -3.00
CA ASP A 61 13.44 -0.41 -4.15
C ASP A 61 13.12 -1.88 -4.41
N LEU A 62 11.90 -2.31 -4.05
CA LEU A 62 11.42 -3.67 -4.34
C LEU A 62 10.31 -3.70 -5.39
N SER A 63 9.77 -2.54 -5.81
CA SER A 63 8.88 -2.47 -6.96
C SER A 63 9.62 -2.27 -8.28
N GLU A 64 10.86 -1.77 -8.28
CA GLU A 64 11.66 -1.60 -9.52
C GLU A 64 12.38 -2.89 -9.98
N ARG A 65 12.43 -3.93 -9.14
CA ARG A 65 13.20 -5.15 -9.45
C ARG A 65 12.37 -6.43 -9.60
N ALA A 66 11.05 -6.32 -9.65
CA ALA A 66 10.19 -7.47 -9.90
C ALA A 66 10.37 -8.01 -11.34
N GLU A 67 10.63 -7.12 -12.30
CA GLU A 67 10.80 -7.51 -13.71
C GLU A 67 12.21 -8.08 -13.98
N GLU A 68 13.26 -7.59 -13.31
CA GLU A 68 14.65 -8.03 -13.52
C GLU A 68 14.95 -9.45 -12.96
N LEU A 69 14.15 -9.94 -12.00
CA LEU A 69 14.31 -11.28 -11.41
C LEU A 69 13.52 -12.37 -12.13
N LEU A 70 12.63 -12.00 -13.06
CA LEU A 70 11.85 -12.96 -13.86
C LEU A 70 12.56 -13.40 -15.15
N GLU A 71 13.61 -12.71 -15.58
CA GLU A 71 14.39 -13.10 -16.76
C GLU A 71 15.30 -14.33 -16.51
N GLY A 72 15.52 -14.71 -15.25
CA GLY A 72 16.37 -15.84 -14.87
C GLY A 72 15.66 -17.15 -14.52
N LEU A 73 14.33 -17.21 -14.58
CA LEU A 73 13.54 -18.42 -14.24
C LEU A 73 12.88 -19.03 -15.50
N GLY A 74 13.63 -19.08 -16.59
CA GLY A 74 13.19 -19.60 -17.88
C GLY A 74 14.37 -19.87 -18.80
N GLY A 75 15.25 -20.79 -18.41
CA GLY A 75 16.40 -21.25 -19.19
C GLY A 75 17.21 -22.28 -18.44
#